data_AF-A0AAE0V3B1-F1
#
_entry.id   AF-A0AAE0V3B1-F1
#
_cell.length_a   1.000
_cell.length_b   1.000
_cell.length_c   1.000
_cell.angle_alpha   90.00
_cell.angle_beta   90.00
_cell.angle_gamma   90.00
#
_symmetry.space_group_name_H-M   'P 1'
#
loop_
_entity.id
_entity.type
_entity.pdbx_description
1 polymer ?
#
loop_
_entity_poly.entity_id
_entity_poly.type
_entity_poly.pdbx_seq_one_letter_code
_entity_poly.pdbx_strand_id
1 'polypeptide(L)'
;MTARKTIPPLEDQVLCLTTANVRQTPRRVNPRKAVGPDNIPGRVLRECTEQLADVFTDIFNIFQSSAVIPTCLKTTTIIPVLKKSPVSQ
;
A
#
# COMPACT_ATOMS: atom_id res chain seq x y z
N MET A 1 20.39 47.16 1.12
CA MET A 1 19.87 46.42 2.30
C MET A 1 19.20 45.16 1.78
N THR A 2 19.89 44.02 1.90
CA THR A 2 19.53 42.73 1.31
C THR A 2 18.58 41.97 2.24
N ALA A 3 17.35 41.71 1.78
CA ALA A 3 16.42 40.83 2.47
C ALA A 3 16.83 39.37 2.21
N ARG A 4 17.42 38.71 3.21
CA ARG A 4 17.64 37.27 3.19
C ARG A 4 16.27 36.59 3.37
N LYS A 5 15.76 35.97 2.31
CA LYS A 5 14.63 35.04 2.40
C LYS A 5 15.14 33.76 3.08
N THR A 6 14.86 33.61 4.36
CA THR A 6 15.19 32.40 5.12
C THR A 6 14.42 31.22 4.52
N ILE A 7 15.12 30.37 3.78
CA ILE A 7 14.63 29.05 3.38
C ILE A 7 14.70 28.19 4.64
N PRO A 8 13.60 27.58 5.13
CA PRO A 8 13.68 26.67 6.26
C PRO A 8 14.62 25.49 5.92
N PRO A 9 15.35 24.93 6.91
CA PRO A 9 16.28 23.83 6.68
C PRO A 9 15.58 22.66 5.97
N LEU A 10 16.19 22.16 4.90
CA LEU A 10 15.62 21.13 4.02
C LEU A 10 15.59 19.72 4.66
N GLU A 11 16.01 19.58 5.91
CA GLU A 11 16.47 18.31 6.47
C GLU A 11 15.44 17.56 7.32
N ASP A 12 14.24 18.10 7.53
CA ASP A 12 13.16 17.44 8.29
C ASP A 12 11.79 17.52 7.60
N GLN A 13 11.74 17.40 6.27
CA GLN A 13 10.45 17.12 5.63
C GLN A 13 10.09 15.66 5.86
N VAL A 14 9.48 15.38 7.01
CA VAL A 14 8.79 14.11 7.25
C VAL A 14 7.78 13.95 6.12
N LEU A 15 8.07 13.02 5.21
CA LEU A 15 7.21 12.74 4.07
C LEU A 15 5.95 12.04 4.61
N CYS A 16 4.94 12.77 5.06
CA CYS A 16 3.70 12.17 5.55
C CYS A 16 2.76 11.85 4.38
N LEU A 17 2.22 10.64 4.38
CA LEU A 17 1.13 10.27 3.49
C LEU A 17 -0.15 10.97 3.92
N THR A 18 -0.86 11.56 2.95
CA THR A 18 -2.19 12.14 3.20
C THR A 18 -3.28 11.12 2.88
N THR A 19 -4.43 11.21 3.56
CA THR A 19 -5.62 10.40 3.25
C THR A 19 -6.00 10.50 1.77
N ALA A 20 -5.88 11.70 1.18
CA ALA A 20 -6.20 11.90 -0.23
C ALA A 20 -5.29 11.07 -1.16
N ASN A 21 -4.01 10.93 -0.83
CA ASN A 21 -3.08 10.09 -1.58
C ASN A 21 -3.38 8.60 -1.39
N VAL A 22 -3.61 8.18 -0.14
CA VAL A 22 -3.85 6.77 0.21
C VAL A 22 -5.16 6.26 -0.39
N ARG A 23 -6.23 7.07 -0.33
CA ARG A 23 -7.56 6.74 -0.86
C ARG A 23 -7.56 6.33 -2.34
N GLN A 24 -6.63 6.86 -3.13
CA GLN A 24 -6.59 6.55 -4.56
C GLN A 24 -6.11 5.12 -4.84
N THR A 25 -5.36 4.52 -3.91
CA THR A 25 -4.78 3.18 -4.09
C THR A 25 -5.84 2.08 -4.02
N PRO A 26 -6.69 1.97 -2.97
CA PRO A 26 -7.75 0.98 -2.93
C PRO A 26 -8.77 1.12 -4.07
N ARG A 27 -9.06 2.35 -4.54
CA ARG A 27 -9.96 2.60 -5.69
C ARG A 27 -9.48 1.93 -6.99
N ARG A 28 -8.17 1.81 -7.16
CA ARG A 28 -7.51 1.24 -8.34
C ARG A 28 -7.33 -0.28 -8.26
N VAL A 29 -7.66 -0.91 -7.13
CA VAL A 29 -7.61 -2.36 -6.98
C VAL A 29 -8.57 -3.01 -7.99
N ASN A 30 -8.09 -4.02 -8.72
CA ASN A 30 -8.94 -4.79 -9.63
C ASN A 30 -9.73 -5.83 -8.81
N PRO A 31 -11.06 -5.69 -8.68
CA PRO A 31 -11.87 -6.57 -7.83
C PRO A 31 -12.00 -8.00 -8.38
N ARG A 32 -11.54 -8.25 -9.61
CA ARG A 32 -11.59 -9.58 -10.26
C ARG A 32 -10.31 -10.40 -10.04
N LYS A 33 -9.31 -9.87 -9.35
CA LYS A 33 -8.10 -10.63 -9.01
C LYS A 33 -8.43 -11.66 -7.93
N ALA A 34 -7.62 -12.73 -7.90
CA ALA A 34 -7.68 -13.72 -6.84
C ALA A 34 -7.49 -13.06 -5.47
N VAL A 35 -8.12 -13.66 -4.47
CA VAL A 35 -8.00 -13.24 -3.07
C VAL A 35 -6.57 -13.46 -2.59
N GLY A 36 -6.06 -12.51 -1.79
CA GLY A 36 -4.74 -12.62 -1.18
C GLY A 36 -4.67 -13.72 -0.11
N PRO A 37 -3.47 -13.99 0.44
CA PRO A 37 -3.31 -14.95 1.54
C PRO A 37 -3.98 -14.50 2.86
N ASP A 38 -4.39 -13.24 2.94
CA ASP A 38 -5.19 -12.66 4.01
C ASP A 38 -6.70 -13.00 3.92
N ASN A 39 -7.10 -13.69 2.84
CA ASN A 39 -8.49 -13.99 2.53
C ASN A 39 -9.38 -12.74 2.35
N ILE A 40 -8.80 -11.59 2.02
CA ILE A 40 -9.52 -10.33 1.78
C ILE A 40 -9.69 -10.11 0.27
N PRO A 41 -10.92 -10.16 -0.28
CA PRO A 41 -11.14 -9.88 -1.69
C PRO A 41 -10.79 -8.43 -2.04
N GLY A 42 -10.13 -8.22 -3.17
CA GLY A 42 -9.83 -6.86 -3.66
C GLY A 42 -11.08 -5.98 -3.85
N ARG A 43 -12.26 -6.60 -4.02
CA ARG A 43 -13.56 -5.90 -4.01
C ARG A 43 -13.82 -5.17 -2.69
N VAL A 44 -13.53 -5.79 -1.54
CA VAL A 44 -13.74 -5.18 -0.22
C VAL A 44 -12.89 -3.94 -0.08
N LEU A 45 -11.62 -4.00 -0.48
CA LEU A 45 -10.72 -2.83 -0.44
C LEU A 45 -11.26 -1.66 -1.30
N ARG A 46 -11.84 -1.98 -2.46
CA ARG A 46 -12.38 -0.98 -3.39
C ARG A 46 -13.72 -0.39 -2.94
N GLU A 47 -14.62 -1.22 -2.42
CA GLU A 47 -15.95 -0.78 -1.95
C GLU A 47 -15.84 -0.06 -0.60
N CYS A 48 -14.92 -0.47 0.27
CA CYS A 48 -14.68 0.12 1.58
C CYS A 48 -13.59 1.21 1.57
N THR A 49 -13.30 1.82 0.42
CA THR A 49 -12.19 2.79 0.32
C THR A 49 -12.37 3.97 1.28
N GLU A 50 -13.56 4.54 1.41
CA GLU A 50 -13.76 5.71 2.28
C GLU A 50 -13.59 5.36 3.76
N GLN A 51 -13.98 4.16 4.17
CA GLN A 51 -13.83 3.68 5.54
C GLN A 51 -12.37 3.30 5.87
N LEU A 52 -11.63 2.79 4.88
CA LEU A 52 -10.26 2.31 5.05
C LEU A 52 -9.20 3.38 4.82
N ALA A 53 -9.52 4.50 4.17
CA ALA A 53 -8.54 5.50 3.78
C ALA A 53 -7.78 6.10 4.97
N ASP A 54 -8.50 6.50 6.02
CA ASP A 54 -7.87 7.09 7.22
C ASP A 54 -7.07 6.04 8.00
N VAL A 55 -7.65 4.85 8.22
CA VAL A 55 -6.98 3.75 8.93
C VAL A 55 -5.68 3.34 8.23
N PHE A 56 -5.70 3.20 6.90
CA PHE A 56 -4.49 2.89 6.14
C PHE A 56 -3.47 4.03 6.16
N THR A 57 -3.93 5.28 6.19
CA THR A 57 -3.04 6.44 6.29
C THR A 57 -2.27 6.43 7.61
N ASP A 58 -2.96 6.19 8.72
CA ASP A 58 -2.32 6.09 10.04
C ASP A 58 -1.31 4.95 10.08
N ILE A 59 -1.71 3.76 9.61
CA ILE A 59 -0.82 2.58 9.57
C ILE A 59 0.43 2.87 8.73
N PHE A 60 0.28 3.42 7.53
CA PHE A 60 1.41 3.68 6.65
C PHE A 60 2.33 4.79 7.17
N ASN A 61 1.78 5.83 7.81
CA ASN A 61 2.59 6.86 8.46
C ASN A 61 3.36 6.32 9.68
N ILE A 62 2.77 5.37 10.43
CA ILE A 62 3.48 4.66 11.51
C ILE A 62 4.64 3.84 10.94
N PHE A 63 4.39 3.07 9.89
CA PHE A 63 5.45 2.30 9.21
C PHE A 63 6.57 3.19 8.70
N GLN A 64 6.20 4.33 8.12
CA GLN A 64 7.16 5.26 7.56
C GLN A 64 8.00 5.97 8.63
N SER A 65 7.37 6.46 9.70
CA SER A 65 8.07 7.12 10.81
C SER A 65 8.96 6.18 11.61
N SER A 66 8.56 4.91 11.75
CA SER A 66 9.38 3.87 12.39
C SER A 66 10.41 3.24 11.46
N ALA A 67 10.31 3.46 10.15
CA ALA A 67 11.06 2.75 9.11
C ALA A 67 10.95 1.21 9.20
N VAL A 68 9.84 0.69 9.73
CA VAL A 68 9.60 -0.76 9.91
C VAL A 68 8.35 -1.20 9.16
N ILE A 69 8.52 -2.19 8.30
CA ILE A 69 7.42 -2.92 7.66
C ILE A 69 7.28 -4.31 8.29
N PRO A 70 6.08 -4.68 8.78
CA PRO A 70 5.80 -6.02 9.29
C PRO A 70 6.19 -7.13 8.31
N THR A 71 6.74 -8.23 8.83
CA THR A 71 7.20 -9.34 7.98
C THR A 71 6.07 -9.93 7.13
N CYS A 72 4.85 -10.02 7.66
CA CYS A 72 3.69 -10.51 6.92
C CYS A 72 3.39 -9.70 5.64
N LEU A 73 3.71 -8.41 5.60
CA LEU A 73 3.54 -7.56 4.40
C LEU A 73 4.71 -7.67 3.40
N LYS A 74 5.83 -8.28 3.81
CA LYS A 74 7.00 -8.54 2.96
C LYS A 74 7.03 -9.96 2.40
N THR A 75 6.24 -10.86 2.99
CA THR A 75 6.14 -12.25 2.59
C THR A 75 5.10 -12.42 1.49
N THR A 76 5.41 -13.22 0.47
CA THR A 76 4.47 -13.57 -0.62
C THR A 76 4.25 -15.07 -0.67
N THR A 77 3.01 -15.50 -0.94
CA THR A 77 2.65 -16.90 -1.12
C THR A 77 2.65 -17.24 -2.61
N ILE A 78 3.48 -18.18 -3.02
CA ILE A 78 3.57 -18.64 -4.41
C ILE A 78 2.90 -20.02 -4.48
N ILE A 79 1.78 -20.11 -5.19
CA ILE A 79 1.08 -21.37 -5.47
C ILE A 79 1.34 -21.74 -6.94
N PRO A 80 2.13 -22.80 -7.23
CA PRO A 80 2.36 -23.25 -8.60
C PRO A 80 1.05 -23.75 -9.24
N VAL A 81 0.74 -23.28 -10.45
CA VAL A 81 -0.39 -23.80 -11.25
C VAL A 81 0.16 -24.48 -12.50
N LEU A 82 -0.13 -25.77 -12.66
CA LEU A 82 0.28 -26.54 -13.83
C LEU A 82 -0.49 -26.08 -15.07
N LYS A 83 0.22 -25.64 -16.12
CA LYS A 83 -0.40 -25.05 -17.32
C LYS A 83 -0.98 -26.08 -18.31
N LYS A 84 -0.48 -27.32 -18.37
CA LYS A 84 -0.98 -28.43 -19.23
C LYS A 84 -0.55 -29.80 -18.68
N SER A 85 -1.29 -30.86 -19.01
CA SER A 85 -0.93 -32.25 -18.72
C SER A 85 0.37 -32.68 -19.43
N PRO A 86 1.19 -33.55 -18.82
CA PRO A 86 2.35 -34.12 -19.49
C PRO A 86 1.90 -34.84 -20.77
N VAL A 87 2.67 -34.70 -21.84
CA VAL A 87 2.48 -35.48 -23.07
C VAL A 87 2.71 -36.94 -22.70
N SER A 88 1.66 -37.76 -22.77
CA SER A 88 1.79 -39.20 -22.61
C SER A 88 2.63 -39.73 -23.76
N GLN A 89 3.80 -40.28 -23.46
CA GLN A 89 4.49 -41.20 -24.37
C GLN A 89 4.02 -42.62 -24.09
#